data_AF-A0A956HZ76-F1
#
_entry.id   AF-A0A956HZ76-F1
#
_cell.length_a   1.000
_cell.length_b   1.000
_cell.length_c   1.000
_cell.angle_alpha   90.00
_cell.angle_beta   90.00
_cell.angle_gamma   90.00
#
_symmetry.space_group_name_H-M   'P 1'
#
loop_
_entity.id
_entity.type
_entity.pdbx_description
1 polymer ?
#
loop_
_entity_poly.entity_id
_entity_poly.type
_entity_poly.pdbx_seq_one_letter_code
_entity_poly.pdbx_strand_id
1 'polypeptide(L)'
;MEPPLSVCSVCGDDFTVRFRYQVHEVEGRFRYFCTQSCQQRELGVSAACHCSVCGDEFPLEFPFQMAVTDGSRLYFCSMTCRSHGAHRAHTPDVSGGPRRIAVFNHKGGTGKTTTAVNL
;
A
#
# COMPACT_ATOMS: atom_id res chain seq x y z
N MET A 1 2.38 -35.15 -19.73
CA MET A 1 1.46 -34.24 -20.41
C MET A 1 1.84 -32.85 -19.94
N GLU A 2 2.57 -32.10 -20.77
CA GLU A 2 2.94 -30.72 -20.44
C GLU A 2 1.68 -29.84 -20.49
N PRO A 3 1.51 -28.92 -19.52
CA PRO A 3 0.34 -28.06 -19.49
C PRO A 3 0.39 -27.06 -20.67
N PRO A 4 -0.75 -26.66 -21.22
CA PRO A 4 -0.78 -25.70 -22.32
C PRO A 4 -0.14 -24.37 -21.90
N LEU A 5 0.79 -23.88 -22.72
CA LEU A 5 1.39 -22.56 -22.56
C LEU A 5 0.37 -21.49 -22.97
N SER A 6 0.28 -20.44 -22.18
CA SER A 6 -0.50 -19.23 -22.44
C SER A 6 0.48 -18.06 -22.63
N VAL A 7 0.12 -17.09 -23.46
CA VAL A 7 0.95 -15.92 -23.74
C VAL A 7 0.48 -14.74 -22.89
N CYS A 8 1.39 -14.10 -22.15
CA CYS A 8 1.07 -12.93 -21.35
C CYS A 8 0.65 -11.75 -22.23
N SER A 9 -0.52 -11.16 -21.98
CA SER A 9 -1.04 -10.00 -22.71
C SER A 9 -0.23 -8.71 -22.50
N VAL A 10 0.67 -8.67 -21.50
CA VAL A 10 1.41 -7.47 -21.11
C VAL A 10 2.88 -7.52 -21.51
N CYS A 11 3.57 -8.64 -21.26
CA CYS A 11 4.99 -8.80 -21.59
C CYS A 11 5.26 -9.71 -22.80
N GLY A 12 4.28 -10.50 -23.25
CA GLY A 12 4.43 -11.41 -24.38
C GLY A 12 5.09 -12.76 -24.05
N ASP A 13 5.53 -13.00 -22.81
CA ASP A 13 6.18 -14.26 -22.43
C ASP A 13 5.20 -15.44 -22.36
N ASP A 14 5.70 -16.62 -22.72
CA ASP A 14 5.00 -17.90 -22.53
C ASP A 14 5.03 -18.32 -21.06
N PHE A 15 3.89 -18.72 -20.52
CA PHE A 15 3.77 -19.20 -19.15
C PHE A 15 2.63 -20.21 -18.98
N THR A 16 2.68 -21.02 -17.93
CA THR A 16 1.57 -21.88 -17.56
C THR A 16 0.63 -21.18 -16.59
N VAL A 17 -0.67 -21.19 -16.87
CA VAL A 17 -1.70 -20.71 -15.93
C VAL A 17 -1.78 -21.67 -14.74
N ARG A 18 -1.50 -21.15 -13.56
CA ARG A 18 -1.52 -21.88 -12.28
C ARG A 18 -2.42 -21.22 -11.23
N PHE A 19 -2.76 -19.95 -11.40
CA PHE A 19 -3.52 -19.17 -10.44
C PHE A 19 -4.68 -18.43 -11.10
N ARG A 20 -5.78 -18.24 -10.35
CA ARG A 20 -7.00 -17.57 -10.86
C ARG A 20 -6.78 -16.12 -11.29
N TYR A 21 -5.84 -15.40 -10.67
CA TYR A 21 -5.52 -14.01 -11.00
C TYR A 21 -4.90 -13.86 -12.39
N GLN A 22 -4.34 -14.94 -12.95
CA GLN A 22 -3.65 -14.92 -14.23
C GLN A 22 -4.60 -14.93 -15.43
N VAL A 23 -5.92 -15.05 -15.20
CA VAL A 23 -6.94 -15.06 -16.26
C VAL A 23 -8.05 -14.08 -15.92
N HIS A 24 -8.22 -13.06 -16.76
CA HIS A 24 -9.36 -12.16 -16.70
C HIS A 24 -10.21 -12.32 -17.95
N GLU A 25 -11.52 -12.34 -17.77
CA GLU A 25 -12.46 -12.27 -18.87
C GLU A 25 -12.92 -10.82 -19.03
N VAL A 26 -12.66 -10.22 -20.19
CA VAL A 26 -13.03 -8.84 -20.51
C VAL A 26 -13.73 -8.88 -21.87
N GLU A 27 -14.99 -8.44 -21.92
CA GLU A 27 -15.81 -8.43 -23.15
C GLU A 27 -15.86 -9.78 -23.90
N GLY A 28 -15.90 -10.89 -23.16
CA GLY A 28 -15.92 -12.24 -23.72
C GLY A 28 -14.59 -12.74 -24.28
N ARG A 29 -13.48 -12.01 -24.04
CA ARG A 29 -12.11 -12.44 -24.37
C ARG A 29 -11.32 -12.69 -23.09
N PHE A 30 -10.48 -13.73 -23.11
CA PHE A 30 -9.55 -14.01 -22.02
C PHE A 30 -8.26 -13.20 -22.20
N ARG A 31 -7.89 -12.43 -21.18
CA ARG A 31 -6.56 -11.82 -21.01
C ARG A 31 -5.76 -12.63 -20.00
N TYR A 32 -4.50 -12.86 -20.32
CA TYR A 32 -3.59 -13.72 -19.57
C TYR A 32 -2.43 -12.91 -18.98
N PHE A 33 -2.06 -13.17 -17.72
CA PHE A 33 -0.99 -12.45 -17.03
C PHE A 33 -0.01 -13.41 -16.37
N CYS A 34 1.28 -13.33 -16.70
CA CYS A 34 2.30 -14.23 -16.15
C CYS A 34 2.54 -13.99 -14.64
N THR A 35 2.52 -12.72 -14.20
CA THR A 35 2.79 -12.27 -12.83
C THR A 35 1.73 -11.30 -12.32
N GLN A 36 1.64 -11.12 -10.99
CA GLN A 36 0.78 -10.08 -10.39
C GLN A 36 1.14 -8.68 -10.90
N SER A 37 2.42 -8.41 -11.15
CA SER A 37 2.88 -7.12 -11.69
C SER A 37 2.31 -6.84 -13.08
N CYS A 38 2.23 -7.84 -13.97
CA CYS A 38 1.60 -7.69 -15.28
C CYS A 38 0.08 -7.44 -15.15
N GLN A 39 -0.59 -8.18 -14.27
CA GLN A 39 -2.02 -7.96 -13.99
C GLN A 39 -2.27 -6.54 -13.46
N GLN A 40 -1.45 -6.05 -12.52
CA GLN A 40 -1.59 -4.72 -11.93
C GLN A 40 -1.37 -3.60 -12.96
N ARG A 41 -0.40 -3.76 -13.87
CA ARG A 41 -0.14 -2.82 -14.96
C ARG A 41 -1.35 -2.68 -15.87
N GLU A 42 -2.00 -3.80 -16.20
CA GLU A 42 -3.22 -3.81 -17.02
C GLU A 42 -4.42 -3.16 -16.32
N LEU A 43 -4.56 -3.41 -15.01
CA LEU A 43 -5.63 -2.81 -14.20
C LEU A 43 -5.43 -1.31 -13.95
N GLY A 44 -4.32 -0.72 -14.41
CA GLY A 44 -4.01 0.68 -14.16
C GLY A 44 -3.81 1.00 -12.68
N VAL A 45 -3.51 0.00 -11.84
CA VAL A 45 -3.33 0.17 -10.38
C VAL A 45 -1.94 0.74 -10.06
N SER A 46 -1.13 1.07 -11.06
CA SER A 46 0.01 1.96 -10.89
C SER A 46 -0.49 3.40 -10.78
N ALA A 47 -1.09 3.74 -9.63
CA ALA A 47 -1.32 5.14 -9.28
C ALA A 47 0.05 5.79 -9.19
N ALA A 48 0.43 6.52 -10.24
CA ALA A 48 1.63 7.32 -10.22
C ALA A 48 1.51 8.32 -9.06
N CYS A 49 2.38 8.17 -8.07
CA CYS A 49 2.39 8.99 -6.88
C CYS A 49 3.51 10.02 -7.02
N HIS A 50 3.28 11.24 -6.54
CA HIS A 50 4.35 12.22 -6.40
C HIS A 50 5.00 12.08 -5.04
N CYS A 51 6.33 12.05 -5.02
CA CYS A 51 7.06 11.98 -3.77
C CYS A 51 6.87 13.28 -2.96
N SER A 52 6.48 13.16 -1.70
CA SER A 52 6.30 14.29 -0.78
C SER A 52 7.61 14.98 -0.39
N VAL A 53 8.77 14.47 -0.83
CA VAL A 53 10.09 15.03 -0.50
C VAL A 53 10.76 15.65 -1.73
N CYS A 54 10.87 14.90 -2.84
CA CYS A 54 11.51 15.40 -4.06
C CYS A 54 10.53 15.85 -5.15
N GLY A 55 9.26 15.46 -5.08
CA GLY A 55 8.23 15.79 -6.09
C GLY A 55 8.18 14.84 -7.29
N ASP A 56 9.17 13.95 -7.44
CA ASP A 56 9.24 13.02 -8.56
C ASP A 56 8.02 12.10 -8.61
N GLU A 57 7.57 11.83 -9.83
CA GLU A 57 6.52 10.84 -10.11
C GLU A 57 7.11 9.43 -10.06
N PHE A 58 6.50 8.54 -9.29
CA PHE A 58 6.98 7.17 -9.11
C PHE A 58 5.83 6.17 -8.94
N PRO A 59 6.01 4.91 -9.35
CA PRO A 59 5.00 3.87 -9.15
C PRO A 59 4.97 3.41 -7.69
N LEU A 60 3.77 3.31 -7.11
CA LEU A 60 3.56 2.79 -5.76
C LEU A 60 3.56 1.26 -5.77
N GLU A 61 4.73 0.66 -5.60
CA GLU A 61 4.98 -0.78 -5.67
C GLU A 61 5.20 -1.43 -4.29
N PHE A 62 5.66 -0.64 -3.31
CA PHE A 62 6.08 -1.15 -2.01
C PHE A 62 5.40 -0.44 -0.84
N PRO A 63 5.08 -1.16 0.25
CA PRO A 63 4.50 -0.55 1.45
C PRO A 63 5.34 0.56 2.07
N PHE A 64 6.68 0.49 1.96
CA PHE A 64 7.57 1.52 2.51
C PHE A 64 7.38 2.89 1.85
N GLN A 65 6.86 2.91 0.62
CA GLN A 65 6.67 4.12 -0.16
C GLN A 65 5.47 4.94 0.30
N MET A 66 4.72 4.50 1.31
CA MET A 66 3.61 5.23 1.90
C MET A 66 3.76 5.33 3.42
N ALA A 67 3.43 6.48 3.98
CA ALA A 67 3.14 6.63 5.40
C ALA A 67 1.83 7.40 5.62
N VAL A 68 1.15 7.12 6.72
CA VAL A 68 -0.02 7.88 7.16
C VAL A 68 0.40 8.73 8.37
N THR A 69 0.22 10.04 8.29
CA THR A 69 0.54 10.99 9.36
C THR A 69 -0.60 11.96 9.53
N ASP A 70 -1.17 12.08 10.73
CA ASP A 70 -2.21 13.05 11.12
C ASP A 70 -3.30 13.27 10.04
N GLY A 71 -3.84 12.16 9.51
CA GLY A 71 -4.92 12.15 8.52
C GLY A 71 -4.48 12.33 7.06
N SER A 72 -3.20 12.59 6.80
CA SER A 72 -2.64 12.74 5.45
C SER A 72 -1.75 11.57 5.05
N ARG A 73 -1.76 11.22 3.76
CA ARG A 73 -0.86 10.20 3.17
C ARG A 73 0.35 10.88 2.58
N LEU A 74 1.53 10.44 3.01
CA LEU A 74 2.82 10.85 2.45
C LEU A 74 3.36 9.71 1.59
N TYR A 75 3.96 10.10 0.47
CA TYR A 75 4.47 9.18 -0.55
C TYR A 75 5.99 9.38 -0.73
N PHE A 76 6.75 8.28 -0.81
CA PHE A 76 8.21 8.29 -0.87
C PHE A 76 8.72 7.41 -1.99
N CYS A 77 9.46 7.99 -2.95
CA CYS A 77 10.01 7.23 -4.07
C CYS A 77 11.15 6.27 -3.65
N SER A 78 11.85 6.57 -2.56
CA SER A 78 13.02 5.83 -2.09
C SER A 78 13.12 5.81 -0.56
N MET A 79 13.94 4.89 -0.02
CA MET A 79 14.24 4.86 1.42
C MET A 79 14.92 6.15 1.91
N THR A 80 15.72 6.81 1.06
CA THR A 80 16.34 8.10 1.38
C THR A 80 15.28 9.20 1.52
N CYS A 81 14.32 9.27 0.59
CA CYS A 81 13.21 10.21 0.74
C CYS A 81 12.33 9.88 1.95
N ARG A 82 12.15 8.60 2.26
CA ARG A 82 11.41 8.18 3.46
C ARG A 82 12.10 8.62 4.75
N SER A 83 13.41 8.44 4.87
CA SER A 83 14.16 8.89 6.05
C SER A 83 14.10 10.41 6.19
N HIS A 84 14.28 11.15 5.09
CA HIS A 84 14.17 12.62 5.09
C HIS A 84 12.76 13.11 5.45
N GLY A 85 11.73 12.45 4.91
CA GLY A 85 10.32 12.77 5.16
C GLY A 85 9.86 12.43 6.58
N ALA A 86 10.37 11.33 7.16
CA ALA A 86 10.10 10.97 8.55
C ALA A 86 10.59 12.05 9.52
N HIS A 87 11.72 12.71 9.22
CA HIS A 87 12.21 13.84 10.02
C HIS A 87 11.31 15.09 9.89
N ARG A 88 10.67 15.31 8.73
CA ARG A 88 9.71 16.42 8.51
C ARG A 88 8.35 16.17 9.15
N ALA A 89 7.86 14.93 9.19
CA ALA A 89 6.65 14.57 9.92
C ALA A 89 6.77 14.77 11.45
N HIS A 90 8.01 14.82 11.95
CA HIS A 90 8.32 15.04 13.37
C HIS A 90 8.50 16.50 13.77
N THR A 91 8.49 17.48 12.86
CA THR A 91 8.22 18.85 13.30
C THR A 91 6.74 18.88 13.68
N PRO A 92 6.40 18.97 14.98
CA PRO A 92 5.01 19.01 15.37
C PRO A 92 4.41 20.23 14.69
N ASP A 93 3.47 20.01 13.79
CA ASP A 93 2.56 21.06 13.39
C ASP A 93 1.82 21.49 14.66
N VAL A 94 2.24 22.61 15.23
CA VAL A 94 1.66 23.20 16.44
C VAL A 94 0.23 23.71 16.16
N SER A 95 -0.27 23.59 14.93
CA SER A 95 -1.65 23.92 14.57
C SER A 95 -2.66 22.79 14.82
N GLY A 96 -2.19 21.55 15.04
CA GLY A 96 -3.05 20.44 15.47
C GLY A 96 -3.36 20.53 16.96
N GLY A 97 -4.61 20.83 17.31
CA GLY A 97 -5.10 20.97 18.68
C GLY A 97 -4.74 19.83 19.65
N PRO A 98 -5.11 19.95 20.94
CA PRO A 98 -4.53 19.16 22.04
C PRO A 98 -4.52 17.65 21.76
N ARG A 99 -3.32 17.06 21.82
CA ARG A 99 -3.12 15.62 21.62
C ARG A 99 -3.78 14.84 22.75
N ARG A 100 -4.72 13.97 22.41
CA ARG A 100 -5.46 13.14 23.36
C ARG A 100 -4.70 11.82 23.57
N ILE A 101 -4.31 11.55 24.81
CA ILE A 101 -3.67 10.29 25.18
C ILE A 101 -4.65 9.54 26.09
N ALA A 102 -5.08 8.35 25.66
CA ALA A 102 -5.84 7.45 26.51
C ALA A 102 -4.84 6.63 27.34
N VAL A 103 -4.83 6.85 28.66
CA VAL A 103 -3.99 6.10 29.60
C VAL A 103 -4.85 5.02 30.26
N PHE A 104 -4.52 3.76 30.00
CA PHE A 104 -5.20 2.63 30.60
C PHE A 104 -4.44 2.17 31.85
N ASN A 105 -5.06 2.34 33.01
CA ASN A 105 -4.54 1.77 34.25
C ASN A 105 -4.85 0.27 34.29
N HIS A 106 -3.87 -0.57 33.95
CA HIS A 106 -3.97 -1.99 34.21
C HIS A 106 -3.47 -2.30 35.62
N LYS A 107 -4.38 -2.43 36.58
CA LYS A 107 -4.06 -2.96 37.91
C LYS A 107 -4.35 -4.46 37.91
N GLY A 108 -3.31 -5.28 38.05
CA GLY A 108 -3.43 -6.74 38.10
C GLY A 108 -4.29 -7.19 39.27
N GLY A 109 -5.53 -7.61 38.97
CA GLY A 109 -6.50 -8.14 39.92
C GLY A 109 -7.75 -8.58 39.18
N THR A 110 -8.12 -9.84 39.31
CA THR A 110 -9.14 -10.52 38.51
C THR A 110 -10.53 -9.90 38.65
N GLY A 111 -11.04 -9.35 37.54
CA GLY A 111 -12.47 -9.42 37.23
C GLY A 111 -13.29 -8.14 37.39
N LYS A 112 -12.96 -7.08 36.65
CA LYS A 112 -13.83 -6.08 35.97
C LYS A 112 -13.09 -4.75 35.81
N THR A 113 -12.39 -4.56 34.70
CA THR A 113 -11.84 -3.26 34.32
C THR A 113 -12.85 -2.56 33.42
N THR A 114 -13.79 -1.80 34.00
CA THR A 114 -14.65 -0.91 33.20
C THR A 114 -13.88 0.37 32.92
N THR A 115 -13.34 0.50 31.72
CA THR A 115 -12.77 1.78 31.25
C THR A 115 -13.85 2.51 30.47
N ALA A 116 -14.34 3.62 31.01
CA ALA A 116 -15.19 4.55 30.28
C ALA A 116 -14.32 5.65 29.69
N VAL A 117 -14.43 5.87 28.39
CA VAL A 117 -13.83 7.00 27.67
C VAL A 117 -14.99 7.88 27.23
N ASN A 118 -15.06 9.11 27.75
CA ASN A 118 -15.97 10.13 27.21
C ASN A 118 -15.23 10.95 26.15
N LEU A 119 -15.89 11.15 25.02
CA LEU A 119 -15.42 11.88 23.84
C LEU A 119 -15.90 13.33 23.86
#